data_AF-R7G5R9-F1
#
_entry.id   AF-R7G5R9-F1
#
_cell.length_a   1.000
_cell.length_b   1.000
_cell.length_c   1.000
_cell.angle_alpha   90.00
_cell.angle_beta   90.00
_cell.angle_gamma   90.00
#
_symmetry.space_group_name_H-M   'P 1'
#
loop_
_entity.id
_entity.type
_entity.pdbx_description
1 polymer ?
#
loop_
_entity_poly.entity_id
_entity_poly.type
_entity_poly.pdbx_seq_one_letter_code
_entity_poly.pdbx_strand_id
1 'polypeptide(L)'
;MEKKEEILVFNTPKNFKRGKYLLSRYRLKDLVIMVAIMLISLAAIIAYLTLFPDQDMQIHLLVVILLLLPIGGVYLLFMSMPVYLNLFEYITAFFFFRRKQKKFKWEGIYLDEKEVMIDHEESEE
;
A
#
# COMPACT_ATOMS: atom_id res chain seq x y z
N MET A 1 32.95 -28.28 7.86
CA MET A 1 31.61 -28.40 7.25
C MET A 1 30.98 -27.01 7.30
N GLU A 2 30.93 -26.35 6.15
CA GLU A 2 30.43 -24.98 6.01
C GLU A 2 28.90 -25.00 5.96
N LYS A 3 28.25 -24.30 6.88
CA LYS A 3 26.79 -24.28 7.02
C LYS A 3 26.24 -23.36 5.92
N LYS A 4 25.72 -23.94 4.83
CA LYS A 4 25.01 -23.17 3.80
C LYS A 4 23.78 -22.55 4.45
N GLU A 5 23.79 -21.23 4.58
CA GLU A 5 22.59 -20.46 4.91
C GLU A 5 21.61 -20.60 3.75
N GLU A 6 20.57 -21.40 3.94
CA GLU A 6 19.46 -21.47 3.00
C GLU A 6 18.74 -20.13 3.02
N ILE A 7 19.05 -19.28 2.05
CA ILE A 7 18.28 -18.07 1.78
C ILE A 7 16.88 -18.54 1.40
N LEU A 8 15.93 -18.42 2.33
CA LEU A 8 14.50 -18.60 2.08
C LEU A 8 14.06 -17.52 1.08
N VAL A 9 14.19 -17.82 -0.21
CA VAL A 9 13.65 -17.00 -1.29
C VAL A 9 12.14 -17.17 -1.24
N PHE A 10 11.46 -16.22 -0.61
CA PHE A 10 10.00 -16.15 -0.59
C PHE A 10 9.51 -15.88 -2.02
N ASN A 11 9.31 -16.96 -2.79
CA ASN A 11 8.97 -16.87 -4.20
C ASN A 11 7.49 -16.49 -4.30
N THR A 12 7.22 -15.19 -4.32
CA THR A 12 5.84 -14.71 -4.49
C THR A 12 5.41 -15.04 -5.92
N PRO A 13 4.29 -15.73 -6.16
CA PRO A 13 3.90 -16.12 -7.51
C PRO A 13 3.81 -14.88 -8.40
N LYS A 14 4.41 -14.95 -9.61
CA LYS A 14 4.49 -13.84 -10.59
C LYS A 14 3.15 -13.14 -10.85
N ASN A 15 2.04 -13.85 -10.63
CA ASN A 15 0.68 -13.37 -10.88
C ASN A 15 0.01 -12.69 -9.67
N PHE A 16 0.62 -12.65 -8.48
CA PHE A 16 0.00 -12.04 -7.27
C PHE A 16 -0.25 -10.52 -7.42
N LYS A 17 0.43 -9.87 -8.37
CA LYS A 17 0.32 -8.42 -8.64
C LYS A 17 -0.34 -8.09 -9.99
N ARG A 18 -0.86 -9.07 -10.76
CA ARG A 18 -1.46 -8.80 -12.08
C ARG A 18 -2.92 -8.37 -11.97
N GLY A 19 -3.29 -7.24 -12.60
CA GLY A 19 -4.67 -6.80 -12.82
C GLY A 19 -5.21 -5.68 -11.90
N LYS A 20 -4.62 -5.45 -10.72
CA LYS A 20 -5.12 -4.46 -9.74
C LYS A 20 -4.36 -3.13 -9.74
N TYR A 21 -3.21 -3.06 -10.41
CA TYR A 21 -2.26 -1.96 -10.30
C TYR A 21 -1.99 -1.31 -11.66
N LEU A 22 -2.03 0.03 -11.71
CA LEU A 22 -1.47 0.81 -12.80
C LEU A 22 0.06 0.82 -12.69
N LEU A 23 0.72 0.70 -13.86
CA LEU A 23 2.18 0.71 -13.99
C LEU A 23 2.90 -0.32 -13.10
N SER A 24 2.23 -1.41 -12.72
CA SER A 24 2.74 -2.41 -11.78
C SER A 24 3.15 -1.85 -10.40
N ARG A 25 2.72 -0.62 -10.05
CA ARG A 25 3.20 0.09 -8.85
C ARG A 25 2.10 0.76 -8.03
N TYR A 26 1.14 1.42 -8.67
CA TYR A 26 0.12 2.21 -7.97
C TYR A 26 -1.27 1.63 -8.17
N ARG A 27 -2.11 1.59 -7.13
CA ARG A 27 -3.55 1.36 -7.34
C ARG A 27 -4.20 2.66 -7.81
N LEU A 28 -5.27 2.54 -8.59
CA LEU A 28 -6.02 3.72 -9.07
C LEU A 28 -6.45 4.63 -7.90
N LYS A 29 -6.97 4.03 -6.82
CA LYS A 29 -7.34 4.74 -5.58
C LYS A 29 -6.18 5.50 -4.93
N ASP A 30 -4.98 4.92 -4.94
CA ASP A 30 -3.78 5.55 -4.37
C ASP A 30 -3.43 6.82 -5.19
N LEU A 31 -3.53 6.72 -6.51
CA LEU A 31 -3.25 7.83 -7.44
C LEU A 31 -4.30 8.95 -7.32
N VAL A 32 -5.58 8.60 -7.18
CA VAL A 32 -6.66 9.57 -6.94
C VAL A 32 -6.43 10.34 -5.64
N ILE A 33 -6.03 9.67 -4.56
CA ILE A 33 -5.72 10.32 -3.27
C ILE A 33 -4.54 11.29 -3.42
N MET A 34 -3.47 10.90 -4.12
CA MET A 34 -2.33 11.78 -4.36
C MET A 34 -2.74 13.05 -5.12
N VAL A 35 -3.49 12.90 -6.21
CA VAL A 35 -3.96 14.03 -7.03
C VAL A 35 -4.89 14.94 -6.23
N ALA A 36 -5.84 14.37 -5.47
CA ALA A 36 -6.75 15.15 -4.65
C ALA A 36 -6.00 16.02 -3.63
N ILE A 37 -5.00 15.47 -2.94
CA ILE A 37 -4.25 16.22 -1.93
C ILE A 37 -3.37 17.30 -2.56
N MET A 38 -2.78 17.04 -3.74
CA MET A 38 -2.06 18.07 -4.49
C MET A 38 -2.97 19.24 -4.88
N LEU A 39 -4.18 18.96 -5.38
CA LEU A 39 -5.15 19.99 -5.74
C LEU A 39 -5.62 20.81 -4.52
N ILE A 40 -5.88 20.15 -3.39
CA ILE A 40 -6.28 20.81 -2.14
C ILE A 40 -5.17 21.73 -1.63
N SER A 41 -3.92 21.25 -1.63
CA SER A 41 -2.76 22.05 -1.21
C SER A 41 -2.57 23.28 -2.12
N LEU A 42 -2.66 23.10 -3.44
CA LEU A 42 -2.59 24.19 -4.40
C LEU A 42 -3.71 25.22 -4.19
N ALA A 43 -4.95 24.76 -4.04
CA ALA A 43 -6.09 25.64 -3.79
C ALA A 43 -5.94 26.41 -2.47
N ALA A 44 -5.43 25.77 -1.42
CA ALA A 44 -5.17 26.39 -0.13
C ALA A 44 -4.08 27.47 -0.21
N ILE A 45 -3.00 27.22 -0.98
CA ILE A 45 -1.94 28.22 -1.21
C ILE A 45 -2.49 29.44 -1.93
N ILE A 46 -3.25 29.23 -3.01
CA ILE A 46 -3.86 30.33 -3.78
C ILE A 46 -4.81 31.13 -2.88
N ALA A 47 -5.72 30.44 -2.17
CA ALA A 47 -6.66 31.10 -1.25
C ALA A 47 -5.94 31.94 -0.20
N TYR A 48 -4.89 31.38 0.43
CA TYR A 48 -4.10 32.08 1.43
C TYR A 48 -3.43 33.34 0.88
N LEU A 49 -2.75 33.25 -0.27
CA LEU A 49 -2.08 34.40 -0.89
C LEU A 49 -3.06 35.50 -1.32
N THR A 50 -4.28 35.14 -1.72
CA THR A 50 -5.31 36.11 -2.09
C THR A 50 -5.97 36.79 -0.89
N LEU A 51 -6.12 36.09 0.23
CA LEU A 51 -6.81 36.59 1.42
C LEU A 51 -5.92 37.46 2.31
N PHE A 52 -4.60 37.25 2.27
CA PHE A 52 -3.65 37.90 3.17
C PHE A 52 -2.48 38.58 2.45
N PRO A 53 -2.70 39.47 1.47
CA PRO A 53 -1.63 40.03 0.64
C PRO A 53 -0.65 40.95 1.41
N ASP A 54 -1.08 41.52 2.53
CA ASP A 54 -0.31 42.55 3.26
C ASP A 54 0.63 41.97 4.34
N GLN A 55 0.79 40.64 4.39
CA GLN A 55 1.63 39.99 5.40
C GLN A 55 3.12 40.07 5.04
N ASP A 56 3.97 39.95 6.05
CA ASP A 56 5.41 39.89 5.83
C ASP A 56 5.80 38.67 4.99
N MET A 57 6.77 38.86 4.09
CA MET A 57 7.28 37.80 3.21
C MET A 57 7.73 36.54 3.97
N GLN A 58 8.25 36.70 5.18
CA GLN A 58 8.67 35.58 6.04
C GLN A 58 7.48 34.71 6.48
N ILE A 59 6.34 35.33 6.79
CA ILE A 59 5.11 34.64 7.18
C ILE A 59 4.55 33.88 5.99
N HIS A 60 4.53 34.50 4.81
CA HIS A 60 4.11 33.84 3.57
C HIS A 60 4.92 32.57 3.29
N LEU A 61 6.25 32.67 3.39
CA LEU A 61 7.14 31.54 3.15
C LEU A 61 6.88 30.39 4.14
N LEU A 62 6.70 30.69 5.43
CA LEU A 62 6.39 29.70 6.45
C LEU A 62 5.07 28.97 6.15
N VAL A 63 4.00 29.71 5.85
CA VAL A 63 2.68 29.13 5.57
C VAL A 63 2.69 28.29 4.30
N VAL A 64 3.37 28.73 3.24
CA VAL A 64 3.52 27.94 2.01
C VAL A 64 4.25 26.63 2.29
N ILE A 65 5.35 26.64 3.04
CA ILE A 65 6.06 25.41 3.44
C ILE A 65 5.13 24.49 4.24
N LEU A 66 4.37 25.04 5.17
CA LEU A 66 3.42 24.27 5.98
C LEU A 66 2.33 23.62 5.10
N LEU A 67 1.81 24.34 4.12
CA LEU A 67 0.79 23.84 3.18
C LEU A 67 1.32 22.83 2.17
N LEU A 68 2.63 22.80 1.92
CA LEU A 68 3.30 21.78 1.11
C LEU A 68 3.60 20.49 1.88
N LEU A 69 3.68 20.55 3.22
CA LEU A 69 3.98 19.40 4.08
C LEU A 69 3.04 18.19 3.84
N PRO A 70 1.71 18.36 3.68
CA PRO A 70 0.81 17.26 3.32
C PRO A 70 1.20 16.52 2.04
N ILE A 71 1.73 17.22 1.02
CA ILE A 71 2.18 16.59 -0.22
C ILE A 71 3.38 15.66 0.07
N GLY A 72 4.33 16.13 0.88
CA GLY A 72 5.47 15.31 1.32
C GLY A 72 5.02 14.09 2.15
N GLY A 73 4.07 14.27 3.06
CA GLY A 73 3.51 13.18 3.87
C GLY A 73 2.84 12.10 3.02
N VAL A 74 2.08 12.51 2.01
CA VAL A 74 1.48 11.60 1.02
C VAL A 74 2.55 10.84 0.26
N TYR A 75 3.58 11.53 -0.24
CA TYR A 75 4.67 10.88 -0.96
C TYR A 75 5.35 9.77 -0.13
N LEU A 76 5.59 10.03 1.15
CA LEU A 76 6.14 9.02 2.08
C LEU A 76 5.19 7.84 2.28
N LEU A 77 3.89 8.09 2.43
CA LEU A 77 2.88 7.04 2.60
C LEU A 77 2.76 6.14 1.36
N PHE A 78 3.01 6.68 0.17
CA PHE A 78 2.94 5.97 -1.11
C PHE A 78 4.31 5.50 -1.64
N MET A 79 5.37 5.56 -0.82
CA MET A 79 6.68 4.99 -1.14
C MET A 79 6.60 3.46 -1.26
N SER A 80 7.30 2.89 -2.24
CA SER A 80 7.32 1.45 -2.49
C SER A 80 8.04 0.71 -1.37
N MET A 81 7.44 -0.37 -0.86
CA MET A 81 8.05 -1.27 0.13
C MET A 81 8.31 -2.66 -0.49
N PRO A 82 9.20 -3.49 0.09
CA PRO A 82 9.54 -4.80 -0.49
C PRO A 82 8.38 -5.81 -0.43
N VAL A 83 7.73 -5.90 0.74
CA VAL A 83 6.66 -6.87 1.01
C VAL A 83 5.27 -6.27 0.78
N TYR A 84 5.07 -5.03 1.21
CA TYR A 84 3.83 -4.27 1.02
C TYR A 84 3.95 -3.37 -0.21
N LEU A 85 2.84 -3.03 -0.86
CA LEU A 85 2.89 -2.12 -2.01
C LEU A 85 3.41 -0.74 -1.60
N ASN A 86 2.93 -0.26 -0.45
CA ASN A 86 3.28 1.03 0.10
C ASN A 86 3.20 1.04 1.63
N LEU A 87 3.76 2.09 2.24
CA LEU A 87 3.72 2.27 3.68
C LEU A 87 2.27 2.38 4.21
N PHE A 88 1.37 2.98 3.44
CA PHE A 88 -0.05 3.06 3.78
C PHE A 88 -0.71 1.67 3.94
N GLU A 89 -0.42 0.72 3.04
CA GLU A 89 -0.93 -0.65 3.13
C GLU A 89 -0.34 -1.41 4.31
N TYR A 90 0.94 -1.18 4.61
CA TYR A 90 1.55 -1.71 5.82
C TYR A 90 0.81 -1.23 7.08
N ILE A 91 0.58 0.08 7.20
CA ILE A 91 -0.09 0.67 8.36
C ILE A 91 -1.52 0.11 8.50
N THR A 92 -2.29 0.07 7.41
CA THR A 92 -3.66 -0.46 7.44
C THR A 92 -3.70 -1.94 7.80
N ALA A 93 -2.80 -2.76 7.26
CA ALA A 93 -2.66 -4.17 7.63
C ALA A 93 -2.27 -4.34 9.11
N PHE A 94 -1.35 -3.51 9.61
CA PHE A 94 -0.94 -3.52 11.02
C PHE A 94 -2.11 -3.20 11.95
N PHE A 95 -2.90 -2.17 11.66
CA PHE A 95 -4.10 -1.84 12.44
C PHE A 95 -5.14 -2.95 12.38
N PHE A 96 -5.38 -3.52 11.20
CA PHE A 96 -6.32 -4.62 11.03
C PHE A 96 -5.90 -5.84 11.85
N PHE A 97 -4.61 -6.18 11.82
CA PHE A 97 -4.02 -7.26 12.60
C PHE A 97 -4.13 -7.03 14.11
N ARG A 98 -3.88 -5.80 14.57
CA ARG A 98 -4.02 -5.42 15.98
C ARG A 98 -5.47 -5.49 16.47
N ARG A 99 -6.44 -5.17 15.60
CA ARG A 99 -7.87 -5.15 15.94
C ARG A 99 -8.51 -6.54 15.88
N LYS A 100 -7.97 -7.47 15.09
CA LYS A 100 -8.47 -8.84 15.05
C LYS A 100 -8.05 -9.63 16.30
N GLN A 101 -9.04 -10.21 16.96
CA GLN A 101 -8.81 -11.25 17.97
C GLN A 101 -8.13 -12.45 17.30
N LYS A 102 -6.90 -12.77 17.73
CA LYS A 102 -6.16 -13.92 17.21
C LYS A 102 -6.77 -15.19 17.79
N LYS A 103 -7.79 -15.74 17.13
CA LYS A 103 -8.17 -17.14 17.33
C LYS A 103 -7.07 -17.98 16.68
N PHE A 104 -6.11 -18.44 17.48
CA PHE A 104 -5.16 -19.44 17.04
C PHE A 104 -5.95 -20.73 16.77
N LYS A 105 -6.18 -21.03 15.49
CA LYS A 105 -6.50 -22.41 15.12
C LYS A 105 -5.23 -23.22 15.35
N TRP A 106 -5.24 -24.06 16.37
CA TRP A 106 -4.30 -25.16 16.50
C TRP A 106 -4.68 -26.20 15.44
N GLU A 107 -4.29 -25.96 14.19
CA GLU A 107 -4.41 -26.95 13.12
C GLU A 107 -2.99 -27.21 12.62
N GLY A 108 -2.27 -28.04 13.38
CA GLY A 108 -1.23 -28.89 12.80
C GLY A 108 -1.92 -29.98 12.00
N ILE A 109 -2.49 -29.62 10.87
CA ILE A 109 -3.02 -30.58 9.89
C ILE A 109 -2.54 -30.07 8.54
N TYR A 110 -1.68 -30.89 7.93
CA TYR A 110 -1.23 -30.75 6.57
C TYR A 110 -2.44 -30.48 5.68
N LEU A 111 -2.41 -29.36 4.96
CA LEU A 111 -3.19 -29.20 3.74
C LEU A 111 -2.61 -30.22 2.75
N ASP A 112 -3.07 -31.47 2.84
CA ASP A 112 -2.88 -32.42 1.78
C ASP A 112 -3.57 -31.82 0.55
N GLU A 113 -2.78 -31.49 -0.46
CA GLU A 113 -3.24 -31.05 -1.78
C GLU A 113 -3.96 -32.23 -2.46
N LYS A 114 -5.15 -32.58 -2.00
CA LYS A 114 -6.03 -33.52 -2.67
C LYS A 114 -7.47 -33.05 -2.57
N GLU A 115 -7.77 -31.96 -3.28
CA GLU A 115 -9.13 -31.70 -3.75
C GLU A 115 -9.07 -30.63 -4.84
N VAL A 116 -8.41 -30.97 -5.95
CA VAL A 116 -8.68 -30.36 -7.26
C VAL A 116 -8.79 -31.47 -8.30
N MET A 117 -10.04 -31.93 -8.48
CA MET A 117 -10.69 -32.33 -9.74
C MET A 117 -9.94 -33.28 -10.68
N ILE A 118 -10.40 -34.53 -10.78
CA ILE A 118 -10.62 -35.17 -12.09
C ILE A 118 -11.90 -36.02 -12.00
N ASP A 119 -13.03 -35.44 -12.41
CA ASP A 119 -14.12 -36.23 -13.00
C ASP A 119 -13.61 -36.74 -14.35
N HIS A 120 -13.13 -37.98 -14.41
CA HIS A 120 -12.99 -38.70 -15.66
C HIS A 120 -13.51 -40.12 -15.49
N GLU A 121 -14.37 -40.49 -16.45
CA GLU A 121 -14.72 -41.84 -16.88
C GLU A 121 -15.81 -42.57 -16.08
N GLU A 122 -17.06 -42.19 -16.37
CA GLU A 122 -18.10 -43.20 -16.61
C GLU A 122 -17.76 -43.94 -17.90
N SER A 123 -17.22 -45.15 -17.76
CA SER A 123 -17.24 -46.19 -18.79
C SER A 123 -17.27 -47.57 -18.14
N GLU A 124 -18.25 -48.38 -18.55
CA GLU A 124 -18.39 -49.83 -18.36
C GLU A 124 -18.91 -50.22 -16.96
N GLU A 125 -20.07 -50.89 -16.79
CA GLU A 125 -20.66 -52.02 -17.54
C GLU A 125 -22.19 -51.90 -17.73
#